data_AF-A0A7W2UGU7-F1
#
_entry.id   AF-A0A7W2UGU7-F1
#
_cell.length_a   1.000
_cell.length_b   1.000
_cell.length_c   1.000
_cell.angle_alpha   90.00
_cell.angle_beta   90.00
_cell.angle_gamma   90.00
#
_symmetry.space_group_name_H-M   'P 1'
#
loop_
_entity.id
_entity.type
_entity.pdbx_description
1 polymer ?
#
loop_
_entity_poly.entity_id
_entity_poly.type
_entity_poly.pdbx_seq_one_letter_code
_entity_poly.pdbx_strand_id
1 'polypeptide(L)'
;MTAESEARPRITTDAVRELLSDPKIFADLPPGLDDDAELALDSLGLVWFLHQLELRYGLEIEPADAFLAEFTSIRRITDYLVDVHEP
;
A
#
# COMPACT_ATOMS: atom_id res chain seq x y z
N MET A 1 -5.56 -13.82 28.05
CA MET A 1 -6.12 -14.17 26.74
C MET A 1 -4.95 -14.30 25.79
N THR A 2 -4.97 -15.37 25.00
CA THR A 2 -3.83 -16.05 24.36
C THR A 2 -3.36 -15.38 23.08
N ALA A 3 -2.04 -15.19 22.97
CA ALA A 3 -1.21 -15.17 21.76
C ALA A 3 -1.86 -14.65 20.46
N GLU A 4 -1.85 -13.33 20.27
CA GLU A 4 -1.80 -12.79 18.91
C GLU A 4 -0.36 -13.03 18.44
N SER A 5 -0.18 -13.99 17.54
CA SER A 5 1.11 -14.21 16.90
C SER A 5 1.56 -12.90 16.27
N GLU A 6 2.72 -12.40 16.69
CA GLU A 6 3.50 -11.37 15.99
C GLU A 6 4.01 -11.96 14.66
N ALA A 7 3.09 -12.44 13.82
CA ALA A 7 3.38 -12.66 12.42
C ALA A 7 3.63 -11.26 11.88
N ARG A 8 4.90 -10.91 11.64
CA ARG A 8 5.24 -9.69 10.89
C ARG A 8 4.32 -9.69 9.66
N PRO A 9 3.41 -8.71 9.54
CA PRO A 9 2.38 -8.79 8.53
C PRO A 9 3.10 -8.76 7.17
N ARG A 10 2.96 -9.85 6.40
CA ARG A 10 3.50 -9.91 5.05
C ARG A 10 2.68 -8.96 4.19
N ILE A 11 3.36 -8.17 3.36
CA ILE A 11 2.67 -7.35 2.39
C ILE A 11 2.10 -8.26 1.30
N THR A 12 0.79 -8.22 1.15
CA THR A 12 0.02 -8.94 0.13
C THR A 12 -0.87 -7.94 -0.62
N THR A 13 -1.41 -8.33 -1.77
CA THR A 13 -2.34 -7.50 -2.54
C THR A 13 -3.57 -7.09 -1.71
N ASP A 14 -4.12 -7.98 -0.89
CA ASP A 14 -5.21 -7.64 0.03
C ASP A 14 -4.80 -6.61 1.08
N ALA A 15 -3.59 -6.72 1.64
CA ALA A 15 -3.08 -5.74 2.59
C ALA A 15 -2.91 -4.35 1.95
N VAL A 16 -2.37 -4.30 0.73
CA VAL A 16 -2.26 -3.04 -0.04
C VAL A 16 -3.65 -2.48 -0.34
N ARG A 17 -4.61 -3.32 -0.75
CA ARG A 17 -6.01 -2.90 -0.98
C ARG A 17 -6.63 -2.31 0.29
N GLU A 18 -6.45 -2.95 1.44
CA GLU A 18 -6.95 -2.41 2.71
C GLU A 18 -6.32 -1.06 3.07
N LEU A 19 -5.01 -0.89 2.83
CA LEU A 19 -4.34 0.39 3.04
C LEU A 19 -4.91 1.47 2.12
N LEU A 20 -5.04 1.19 0.82
CA LEU A 20 -5.58 2.13 -0.16
C LEU A 20 -7.06 2.45 0.07
N SER A 21 -7.80 1.60 0.78
CA SER A 21 -9.20 1.85 1.14
C SER A 21 -9.36 2.94 2.22
N ASP A 22 -8.27 3.49 2.75
CA ASP A 22 -8.33 4.63 3.66
C ASP A 22 -8.88 5.88 2.94
N PRO A 23 -9.92 6.54 3.48
CA PRO A 23 -10.52 7.72 2.87
C PRO A 23 -9.57 8.91 2.71
N LYS A 24 -8.42 8.91 3.40
CA LYS A 24 -7.35 9.92 3.22
C LYS A 24 -6.51 9.67 1.97
N ILE A 25 -6.51 8.45 1.46
CA ILE A 25 -5.77 8.03 0.25
C ILE A 25 -6.71 8.07 -0.95
N PHE A 26 -7.81 7.31 -0.89
CA PHE A 26 -8.87 7.32 -1.88
C PHE A 26 -10.19 7.65 -1.23
N ALA A 27 -10.86 8.70 -1.70
CA ALA A 27 -12.17 9.11 -1.16
C ALA A 27 -13.24 8.01 -1.31
N ASP A 28 -13.17 7.23 -2.39
CA ASP A 28 -14.03 6.08 -2.65
C ASP A 28 -13.26 5.07 -3.51
N LEU A 29 -12.82 3.97 -2.89
CA LEU A 29 -12.16 2.85 -3.57
C LEU A 29 -13.16 1.67 -3.67
N PRO A 30 -13.46 1.15 -4.87
CA PRO A 30 -14.43 0.07 -5.02
C PRO A 30 -14.00 -1.20 -4.27
N PRO A 31 -14.86 -1.78 -3.42
CA PRO A 31 -14.58 -3.09 -2.82
C PRO A 31 -14.61 -4.15 -3.91
N GLY A 32 -13.44 -4.74 -4.21
CA GLY A 32 -13.28 -5.70 -5.30
C GLY A 32 -12.73 -5.12 -6.61
N LEU A 33 -12.11 -3.93 -6.56
CA LEU A 33 -11.27 -3.45 -7.65
C LEU A 33 -10.20 -4.50 -8.01
N ASP A 34 -10.07 -4.85 -9.29
CA ASP A 34 -9.06 -5.81 -9.76
C ASP A 34 -7.63 -5.35 -9.40
N ASP A 35 -6.72 -6.31 -9.16
CA ASP A 35 -5.35 -5.99 -8.75
C ASP A 35 -4.59 -5.26 -9.87
N ASP A 36 -4.92 -5.53 -11.13
CA ASP A 36 -4.36 -4.89 -12.33
C ASP A 36 -5.20 -3.70 -12.83
N ALA A 37 -6.22 -3.27 -12.06
CA ALA A 37 -7.01 -2.11 -12.42
C ALA A 37 -6.16 -0.81 -12.38
N GLU A 38 -6.49 0.11 -13.29
CA GLU A 38 -5.83 1.41 -13.35
C GLU A 38 -6.20 2.26 -12.13
N LEU A 39 -5.16 2.67 -11.38
CA LEU A 39 -5.24 3.51 -10.20
C LEU A 39 -4.48 4.81 -10.46
N ALA A 40 -5.08 5.92 -10.05
CA ALA A 40 -4.45 7.24 -10.07
C ALA A 40 -4.27 7.73 -8.63
N LEU A 41 -3.04 7.65 -8.13
CA LEU A 41 -2.69 8.15 -6.81
C LEU A 41 -2.33 9.63 -6.90
N ASP A 42 -2.92 10.45 -6.04
CA ASP A 42 -2.51 11.86 -5.90
C ASP A 42 -1.29 11.99 -4.98
N SER A 43 -0.58 13.11 -5.06
CA SER A 43 0.61 13.38 -4.22
C SER A 43 0.32 13.30 -2.72
N LEU A 44 -0.85 13.77 -2.28
CA LEU A 44 -1.27 13.65 -0.88
C LEU A 44 -1.64 12.21 -0.52
N GLY A 45 -2.28 11.48 -1.43
CA GLY A 45 -2.62 10.07 -1.26
C GLY A 45 -1.37 9.21 -1.12
N LEU A 46 -0.32 9.49 -1.91
CA LEU A 46 1.00 8.85 -1.79
C LEU A 46 1.59 9.05 -0.40
N VAL A 47 1.66 10.28 0.08
CA VAL A 47 2.24 10.57 1.41
C VAL A 47 1.47 9.83 2.51
N TRP A 48 0.13 9.82 2.46
CA TRP A 48 -0.68 9.07 3.43
C TRP A 48 -0.47 7.57 3.32
N PHE A 49 -0.36 7.03 2.10
CA PHE A 49 -0.11 5.61 1.87
C PHE A 49 1.23 5.17 2.47
N LEU A 50 2.31 5.89 2.17
CA LEU A 50 3.64 5.61 2.71
C LEU A 50 3.66 5.75 4.24
N HIS A 51 2.97 6.75 4.78
CA HIS A 51 2.84 6.91 6.22
C HIS A 51 2.09 5.74 6.88
N GLN A 52 1.05 5.18 6.24
CA GLN A 52 0.38 3.98 6.77
C GLN A 52 1.26 2.73 6.69
N LEU A 53 2.10 2.60 5.65
CA LEU A 53 3.09 1.52 5.54
C LEU A 53 4.11 1.59 6.68
N GLU A 54 4.62 2.78 6.98
CA GLU A 54 5.52 3.01 8.11
C GLU A 54 4.85 2.60 9.44
N LEU A 55 3.63 3.09 9.70
CA LEU A 55 2.93 2.84 10.96
C LEU A 55 2.55 1.37 11.17
N ARG A 56 2.14 0.65 10.12
CA ARG A 56 1.63 -0.73 10.23
C ARG A 56 2.69 -1.80 9.98
N TYR A 57 3.66 -1.51 9.13
CA TYR A 57 4.67 -2.47 8.68
C TYR A 57 6.10 -2.06 9.06
N GLY A 58 6.32 -0.84 9.55
CA GLY A 58 7.65 -0.33 9.87
C GLY A 58 8.49 0.01 8.63
N LEU A 59 7.84 0.22 7.48
CA LEU A 59 8.51 0.54 6.22
C LEU A 59 8.61 2.04 6.01
N GLU A 60 9.82 2.56 6.19
CA GLU A 60 10.14 3.94 5.91
C GLU A 60 10.55 4.07 4.43
N ILE A 61 9.66 4.63 3.62
CA ILE A 61 9.88 4.86 2.20
C ILE A 61 9.75 6.36 1.96
N GLU A 62 10.81 6.97 1.41
CA GLU A 62 10.83 8.40 1.08
C GLU A 62 9.89 8.70 -0.09
N PRO A 63 8.93 9.64 0.04
CA PRO A 63 8.02 9.97 -1.06
C PRO A 63 8.77 10.53 -2.27
N ALA A 64 8.54 9.94 -3.45
CA ALA A 64 9.11 10.39 -4.71
C ALA A 64 8.03 10.49 -5.80
N ASP A 65 8.11 11.51 -6.65
CA ASP A 65 7.17 11.70 -7.77
C ASP A 65 7.15 10.51 -8.75
N ALA A 66 8.27 9.77 -8.84
CA ALA A 66 8.36 8.54 -9.62
C ALA A 66 7.30 7.50 -9.19
N PHE A 67 6.97 7.43 -7.90
CA PHE A 67 5.95 6.51 -7.40
C PHE A 67 4.56 6.84 -7.92
N LEU A 68 4.25 8.10 -8.23
CA LEU A 68 2.95 8.45 -8.83
C LEU A 68 2.80 7.83 -10.24
N ALA A 69 3.92 7.68 -10.98
CA ALA A 69 3.93 7.04 -12.29
C ALA A 69 4.00 5.50 -12.21
N GLU A 70 4.59 4.95 -11.15
CA GLU A 70 4.76 3.51 -10.96
C GLU A 70 3.55 2.86 -10.27
N PHE A 71 2.97 3.52 -9.27
CA PHE A 71 1.87 3.03 -8.42
C PHE A 71 0.50 3.21 -9.10
N THR A 72 0.39 2.58 -10.26
CA THR A 72 -0.73 2.66 -11.19
C THR A 72 -1.69 1.48 -11.08
N SER A 73 -1.41 0.52 -10.21
CA SER A 73 -2.26 -0.65 -9.92
C SER A 73 -1.86 -1.27 -8.57
N ILE A 74 -2.78 -1.99 -7.92
CA ILE A 74 -2.51 -2.65 -6.63
C ILE A 74 -1.40 -3.68 -6.80
N ARG A 75 -1.40 -4.39 -7.93
CA ARG A 75 -0.38 -5.39 -8.26
C ARG A 75 1.01 -4.75 -8.32
N ARG A 76 1.19 -3.65 -9.07
CA ARG A 76 2.49 -2.96 -9.16
C ARG A 76 2.97 -2.44 -7.81
N ILE A 77 2.07 -1.88 -7.01
CA ILE A 77 2.40 -1.42 -5.66
C ILE A 77 2.87 -2.60 -4.81
N THR A 78 2.15 -3.71 -4.86
CA THR A 78 2.49 -4.93 -4.11
C THR A 78 3.82 -5.49 -4.57
N ASP A 79 4.07 -5.59 -5.88
CA ASP A 79 5.33 -6.08 -6.45
C ASP A 79 6.51 -5.20 -5.98
N TYR A 80 6.36 -3.87 -6.04
CA TYR A 80 7.37 -2.93 -5.54
C TYR A 80 7.65 -3.12 -4.04
N LEU A 81 6.58 -3.24 -3.24
CA LEU A 81 6.73 -3.41 -1.79
C LEU A 81 7.32 -4.78 -1.43
N VAL A 82 7.07 -5.82 -2.22
CA VAL A 82 7.69 -7.13 -2.02
C VAL A 82 9.17 -7.08 -2.37
N ASP A 83 9.54 -6.45 -3.49
CA ASP A 83 10.93 -6.28 -3.95
C ASP A 83 11.78 -5.49 -2.94
N VAL A 84 11.26 -4.36 -2.44
CA VAL A 84 11.92 -3.55 -1.39
C VAL A 84 12.07 -4.32 -0.07
N HIS A 85 11.23 -5.34 0.15
CA HIS A 85 11.19 -6.11 1.39
C HIS A 85 11.90 -7.48 1.29
N GLU A 86 12.50 -7.81 0.14
CA GLU A 86 13.38 -8.97 0.03
C GLU A 86 14.71 -8.72 0.80
N PRO A 87 15.10 -9.63 1.72
CA PRO A 87 16.35 -9.52 2.46
C PRO A 87 17.60 -9.82 1.62
#